data_AF-A0A2N1HW06-F1
#
_entry.id   AF-A0A2N1HW06-F1
#
_cell.length_a   1.000
_cell.length_b   1.000
_cell.length_c   1.000
_cell.angle_alpha   90.00
_cell.angle_beta   90.00
_cell.angle_gamma   90.00
#
_symmetry.space_group_name_H-M   'P 1'
#
loop_
_entity.id
_entity.type
_entity.pdbx_description
1 polymer ?
#
loop_
_entity_poly.entity_id
_entity_poly.type
_entity_poly.pdbx_seq_one_letter_code
_entity_poly.pdbx_strand_id
1 'polypeptide(L)'
;MLKTKLYALVVALPFVLVSAPSQASEVEEALANICNIVVADDKSELRKKIRIVRSNFRLQLKDYYTGIKCNGNSMIREAVLNNSVEAGTLLVKKMPKKDLSSPEDDGKTLQAWISEQGLADNPIAIALQERI
;
A
#
# COMPACT_ATOMS: atom_id res chain seq x y z
N MET A 1 77.40 0.78 12.45
CA MET A 1 76.18 -0.01 12.65
C MET A 1 74.97 0.92 12.61
N LEU A 2 74.30 1.03 11.46
CA LEU A 2 73.19 1.98 11.26
C LEU A 2 71.85 1.22 11.44
N LYS A 3 71.07 1.59 12.45
CA LYS A 3 69.77 0.96 12.76
C LYS A 3 68.66 1.66 11.97
N THR A 4 68.20 1.05 10.88
CA THR A 4 67.04 1.53 10.11
C THR A 4 65.74 1.17 10.84
N LYS A 5 64.98 2.17 11.30
CA LYS A 5 63.61 1.98 11.80
C LYS A 5 62.64 2.06 10.63
N LEU A 6 61.99 0.93 10.32
CA LEU A 6 60.90 0.85 9.36
C LEU A 6 59.63 1.45 10.00
N TYR A 7 59.20 2.62 9.54
CA TYR A 7 57.88 3.17 9.88
C TYR A 7 56.90 2.73 8.81
N ALA A 8 56.04 1.75 9.12
CA ALA A 8 54.94 1.36 8.26
C ALA A 8 53.81 2.39 8.37
N LEU A 9 53.63 3.20 7.33
CA LEU A 9 52.51 4.12 7.22
C LEU A 9 51.29 3.33 6.72
N VAL A 10 50.39 2.95 7.63
CA VAL A 10 49.12 2.28 7.27
C VAL A 10 48.12 3.35 6.87
N VAL A 11 47.89 3.50 5.56
CA VAL A 11 46.82 4.36 5.02
C VAL A 11 45.50 3.56 5.08
N ALA A 12 44.65 3.88 6.04
CA ALA A 12 43.30 3.34 6.09
C ALA A 12 42.41 4.05 5.05
N LEU A 13 42.07 3.36 3.96
CA LEU A 13 41.07 3.81 2.98
C LEU A 13 39.67 3.57 3.57
N PRO A 14 38.84 4.61 3.78
CA PRO A 14 37.46 4.39 4.19
C PRO A 14 36.68 3.76 3.02
N PHE A 15 36.26 2.52 3.18
CA PHE A 15 35.28 1.90 2.28
C PHE A 15 33.92 2.58 2.51
N VAL A 16 33.50 3.42 1.57
CA VAL A 16 32.13 3.93 1.52
C VAL A 16 31.28 2.84 0.89
N LEU A 17 30.54 2.10 1.74
CA LEU A 17 29.52 1.16 1.27
C LEU A 17 28.31 1.96 0.78
N VAL A 18 28.19 2.14 -0.54
CA VAL A 18 26.96 2.65 -1.15
C VAL A 18 25.95 1.51 -1.18
N SER A 19 24.98 1.52 -0.26
CA SER A 19 23.84 0.61 -0.30
C SER A 19 22.90 1.02 -1.44
N ALA A 20 22.71 0.15 -2.42
CA ALA A 20 21.67 0.30 -3.44
C ALA A 20 20.28 0.26 -2.78
N PRO A 21 19.28 1.00 -3.32
CA PRO A 21 17.92 0.90 -2.82
C PRO A 21 17.43 -0.55 -2.93
N SER A 22 16.73 -0.99 -1.89
CA SER A 22 16.11 -2.31 -1.89
C SER A 22 14.81 -2.29 -2.70
N GLN A 23 14.36 -3.45 -3.22
CA GLN A 23 13.04 -3.53 -3.85
C GLN A 23 11.89 -3.11 -2.92
N ALA A 24 12.05 -3.28 -1.60
CA ALA A 24 11.05 -2.85 -0.62
C ALA A 24 10.90 -1.32 -0.59
N SER A 25 12.00 -0.58 -0.62
CA SER A 25 11.99 0.89 -0.68
C SER A 25 11.38 1.42 -1.99
N GLU A 26 11.60 0.74 -3.12
CA GLU A 26 11.00 1.15 -4.40
C GLU A 26 9.47 0.92 -4.43
N VAL A 27 8.99 -0.15 -3.79
CA VAL A 27 7.55 -0.44 -3.66
C VAL A 27 6.88 0.61 -2.78
N GLU A 28 7.50 0.98 -1.66
CA GLU A 28 7.00 2.03 -0.77
C GLU A 28 6.88 3.38 -1.50
N GLU A 29 7.92 3.77 -2.24
CA GLU A 29 7.90 4.98 -3.07
C GLU A 29 6.81 4.90 -4.15
N ALA A 30 6.66 3.74 -4.80
CA ALA A 30 5.62 3.55 -5.81
C ALA A 30 4.22 3.66 -5.23
N LEU A 31 4.02 3.24 -3.97
CA LEU A 31 2.74 3.32 -3.24
C LEU A 31 2.56 4.66 -2.50
N ALA A 32 3.56 5.54 -2.49
CA ALA A 32 3.47 6.84 -1.86
C ALA A 32 2.23 7.61 -2.37
N ASN A 33 1.57 8.30 -1.42
CA ASN A 33 0.35 9.07 -1.63
C ASN A 33 -0.89 8.28 -2.08
N ILE A 34 -0.88 6.95 -2.10
CA ILE A 34 -2.06 6.16 -2.50
C ILE A 34 -3.30 6.45 -1.63
N CYS A 35 -3.12 6.70 -0.34
CA CYS A 35 -4.21 7.13 0.54
C CYS A 35 -4.78 8.49 0.16
N ASN A 36 -3.93 9.45 -0.19
CA ASN A 36 -4.37 10.77 -0.66
C ASN A 36 -5.17 10.65 -1.96
N ILE A 37 -4.76 9.76 -2.86
CA ILE A 37 -5.49 9.46 -4.11
C ILE A 37 -6.88 8.87 -3.80
N VAL A 38 -6.97 7.95 -2.83
CA VAL A 38 -8.26 7.37 -2.40
C VAL A 38 -9.17 8.43 -1.79
N VAL A 39 -8.66 9.23 -0.86
CA VAL A 39 -9.44 10.31 -0.21
C VAL A 39 -9.85 11.40 -1.22
N ALA A 40 -9.03 11.70 -2.22
CA ALA A 40 -9.38 12.63 -3.30
C ALA A 40 -10.40 12.06 -4.31
N ASP A 41 -10.81 10.80 -4.15
CA ASP A 41 -11.68 10.06 -5.07
C ASP A 41 -11.16 10.01 -6.53
N ASP A 42 -9.84 10.09 -6.73
CA ASP A 42 -9.24 10.08 -8.07
C ASP A 42 -9.09 8.65 -8.59
N LYS A 43 -10.18 8.11 -9.14
CA LYS A 43 -10.24 6.79 -9.77
C LYS A 43 -9.19 6.59 -10.87
N SER A 44 -8.89 7.64 -11.63
CA SER A 44 -7.97 7.55 -12.77
C SER A 44 -6.53 7.38 -12.29
N GLU A 45 -6.13 8.17 -11.32
CA GLU A 45 -4.79 8.09 -10.73
C GLU A 45 -4.62 6.81 -9.91
N LEU A 46 -5.65 6.40 -9.15
CA LEU A 46 -5.65 5.12 -8.43
C LEU A 46 -5.44 3.94 -9.39
N ARG A 47 -6.13 3.94 -10.53
CA ARG A 47 -5.97 2.91 -11.56
C ARG A 47 -4.56 2.90 -12.14
N LYS A 48 -3.96 4.07 -12.40
CA LYS A 48 -2.58 4.16 -12.89
C LYS A 48 -1.61 3.62 -11.85
N LYS A 49 -1.76 4.03 -10.59
CA LYS A 49 -0.96 3.59 -9.45
C LYS A 49 -0.96 2.06 -9.31
N ILE A 50 -2.15 1.44 -9.26
CA ILE A 50 -2.29 -0.03 -9.20
C ILE A 50 -1.62 -0.72 -10.41
N ARG A 51 -1.75 -0.13 -11.62
CA ARG A 51 -1.13 -0.68 -12.82
C ARG A 51 0.40 -0.63 -12.75
N ILE A 52 0.97 0.51 -12.35
CA ILE A 52 2.42 0.72 -12.25
C ILE A 52 3.00 -0.28 -11.25
N VAL A 53 2.41 -0.41 -10.06
CA VAL A 53 2.88 -1.34 -9.03
C VAL A 53 2.88 -2.78 -9.54
N ARG A 54 1.80 -3.18 -10.22
CA ARG A 54 1.70 -4.51 -10.84
C ARG A 54 2.74 -4.73 -11.94
N SER A 55 2.99 -3.75 -12.78
CA SER A 55 3.92 -3.88 -13.90
C SER A 55 5.38 -3.91 -13.44
N ASN A 56 5.74 -3.06 -12.48
CA ASN A 56 7.13 -2.89 -12.04
C ASN A 56 7.54 -3.95 -11.01
N PHE A 57 6.62 -4.35 -10.11
CA PHE A 57 6.94 -5.22 -8.98
C PHE A 57 6.20 -6.56 -8.99
N ARG A 58 5.33 -6.79 -9.99
CA ARG A 58 4.48 -8.00 -10.09
C ARG A 58 3.51 -8.19 -8.91
N LEU A 59 3.31 -7.14 -8.11
CA LEU A 59 2.37 -7.14 -6.98
C LEU A 59 0.96 -6.72 -7.43
N GLN A 60 -0.03 -7.49 -7.05
CA GLN A 60 -1.45 -7.20 -7.24
C GLN A 60 -2.00 -6.43 -6.04
N LEU A 61 -3.16 -5.77 -6.20
CA LEU A 61 -3.81 -4.99 -5.13
C LEU A 61 -3.93 -5.78 -3.82
N LYS A 62 -4.35 -7.05 -3.90
CA LYS A 62 -4.48 -7.94 -2.74
C LYS A 62 -3.17 -8.13 -1.95
N ASP A 63 -2.02 -8.05 -2.63
CA ASP A 63 -0.72 -8.39 -2.05
C ASP A 63 -0.22 -7.29 -1.10
N TYR A 64 -0.72 -6.06 -1.24
CA TYR A 64 -0.37 -4.92 -0.39
C TYR A 64 -1.57 -4.27 0.31
N TYR A 65 -2.81 -4.67 -0.01
CA TYR A 65 -4.02 -4.06 0.54
C TYR A 65 -4.04 -4.05 2.07
N THR A 66 -3.69 -5.17 2.72
CA THR A 66 -3.68 -5.30 4.19
C THR A 66 -2.62 -4.44 4.85
N GLY A 67 -1.46 -4.26 4.18
CA GLY A 67 -0.33 -3.48 4.68
C GLY A 67 -0.48 -1.97 4.55
N ILE A 68 -1.43 -1.48 3.75
CA ILE A 68 -1.69 -0.04 3.59
C ILE A 68 -2.81 0.40 4.52
N LYS A 69 -2.50 1.34 5.42
CA LYS A 69 -3.48 1.99 6.30
C LYS A 69 -3.62 3.46 5.94
N CYS A 70 -4.83 3.85 5.56
CA CYS A 70 -5.22 5.23 5.32
C CYS A 70 -5.99 5.73 6.54
N ASN A 71 -5.43 6.68 7.29
CA ASN A 71 -6.00 7.17 8.55
C ASN A 71 -6.36 6.04 9.55
N GLY A 72 -5.56 4.97 9.56
CA GLY A 72 -5.79 3.79 10.41
C GLY A 72 -6.77 2.75 9.82
N ASN A 73 -7.47 3.07 8.74
CA ASN A 73 -8.40 2.17 8.06
C ASN A 73 -7.76 1.49 6.84
N SER A 74 -8.36 0.38 6.38
CA SER A 74 -8.05 -0.14 5.04
C SER A 74 -8.54 0.83 3.96
N MET A 75 -7.98 0.74 2.75
CA MET A 75 -8.34 1.66 1.66
C MET A 75 -9.84 1.65 1.33
N ILE A 76 -10.55 0.51 1.42
CA ILE A 76 -11.99 0.46 1.15
C ILE A 76 -12.78 1.08 2.31
N ARG A 77 -12.42 0.80 3.57
CA ARG A 77 -13.08 1.41 4.73
C ARG A 77 -12.89 2.92 4.74
N GLU A 78 -11.70 3.40 4.43
CA GLU A 78 -11.42 4.83 4.32
C GLU A 78 -12.23 5.48 3.19
N ALA A 79 -12.32 4.83 2.03
CA ALA A 79 -13.15 5.32 0.92
C ALA A 79 -14.64 5.40 1.31
N VAL A 80 -15.14 4.45 2.11
CA VAL A 80 -16.52 4.47 2.64
C VAL A 80 -16.73 5.67 3.58
N LEU A 81 -15.82 5.89 4.54
CA LEU A 81 -15.92 7.01 5.49
C LEU A 81 -15.87 8.36 4.79
N ASN A 82 -15.05 8.47 3.75
CA ASN A 82 -14.84 9.72 3.02
C ASN A 82 -15.82 9.92 1.85
N ASN A 83 -16.75 8.99 1.60
CA ASN A 83 -17.60 8.98 0.41
C ASN A 83 -16.81 9.09 -0.91
N SER A 84 -15.63 8.49 -0.98
CA SER A 84 -14.82 8.38 -2.20
C SER A 84 -15.36 7.26 -3.10
N VAL A 85 -16.54 7.49 -3.67
CA VAL A 85 -17.35 6.46 -4.35
C VAL A 85 -16.62 5.85 -5.54
N GLU A 86 -15.95 6.66 -6.36
CA GLU A 86 -15.31 6.15 -7.57
C GLU A 86 -14.08 5.27 -7.27
N ALA A 87 -13.22 5.73 -6.36
CA ALA A 87 -12.03 5.04 -5.89
C ALA A 87 -12.41 3.79 -5.11
N GLY A 88 -13.34 3.90 -4.16
CA GLY A 88 -13.86 2.76 -3.38
C GLY A 88 -14.46 1.68 -4.27
N THR A 89 -15.28 2.06 -5.25
CA THR A 89 -15.86 1.11 -6.21
C THR A 89 -14.78 0.44 -7.07
N LEU A 90 -13.74 1.19 -7.48
CA LEU A 90 -12.61 0.61 -8.22
C LEU A 90 -11.87 -0.43 -7.37
N LEU A 91 -11.61 -0.13 -6.08
CA LEU A 91 -10.94 -1.05 -5.16
C LEU A 91 -11.74 -2.35 -5.00
N VAL A 92 -13.05 -2.26 -4.72
CA VAL A 92 -13.95 -3.42 -4.63
C VAL A 92 -13.91 -4.25 -5.92
N LYS A 93 -13.95 -3.61 -7.09
CA LYS A 93 -13.89 -4.33 -8.38
C LYS A 93 -12.54 -5.00 -8.64
N LYS A 94 -11.43 -4.44 -8.11
CA LYS A 94 -10.07 -4.94 -8.34
C LYS A 94 -9.63 -5.99 -7.33
N MET A 95 -10.25 -6.05 -6.16
CA MET A 95 -10.00 -7.09 -5.17
C MET A 95 -10.64 -8.43 -5.59
N PRO A 96 -9.98 -9.57 -5.30
CA PRO A 96 -10.63 -10.87 -5.41
C PRO A 96 -11.79 -10.99 -4.42
N LYS A 97 -12.86 -11.70 -4.82
CA LYS A 97 -14.06 -11.87 -3.96
C LYS A 97 -13.73 -12.48 -2.61
N LYS A 98 -12.82 -13.47 -2.58
CA LYS A 98 -12.38 -14.13 -1.35
C LYS A 98 -11.79 -13.13 -0.34
N ASP A 99 -10.95 -12.21 -0.81
CA ASP A 99 -10.33 -11.21 0.05
C ASP A 99 -11.36 -10.17 0.55
N LEU A 100 -12.34 -9.80 -0.29
CA LEU A 100 -13.43 -8.90 0.12
C LEU A 100 -14.34 -9.48 1.21
N SER A 101 -14.54 -10.80 1.20
CA SER A 101 -15.31 -11.51 2.22
C SER A 101 -14.49 -11.95 3.43
N SER A 102 -13.17 -11.73 3.42
CA SER A 102 -12.29 -12.11 4.52
C SER A 102 -12.32 -11.05 5.62
N PRO A 103 -12.19 -11.44 6.90
CA PRO A 103 -11.97 -10.50 7.99
C PRO A 103 -10.71 -9.65 7.77
N GLU A 104 -10.77 -8.35 8.09
CA GLU A 104 -9.59 -7.51 8.22
C GLU A 104 -8.97 -7.64 9.63
N ASP A 105 -7.95 -6.85 9.95
CA ASP A 105 -7.14 -6.99 11.19
C ASP A 105 -7.95 -6.92 12.50
N ASP A 106 -9.14 -6.32 12.46
CA ASP A 106 -10.07 -6.22 13.59
C ASP A 106 -11.05 -7.41 13.70
N GLY A 107 -10.87 -8.44 12.86
CA GLY A 107 -11.72 -9.63 12.82
C GLY A 107 -13.06 -9.42 12.12
N LYS A 108 -13.32 -8.25 11.53
CA LYS A 108 -14.58 -7.94 10.84
C LYS A 108 -14.41 -7.97 9.33
N THR A 109 -15.39 -8.54 8.64
CA THR A 109 -15.51 -8.38 7.19
C THR A 109 -15.84 -6.93 6.86
N LEU A 110 -15.56 -6.50 5.63
CA LEU A 110 -15.96 -5.17 5.15
C LEU A 110 -17.46 -4.92 5.34
N GLN A 111 -18.31 -5.89 4.99
CA GLN A 111 -19.76 -5.77 5.12
C GLN A 111 -20.22 -5.62 6.58
N ALA A 112 -19.66 -6.41 7.50
CA ALA A 112 -19.99 -6.33 8.92
C ALA A 112 -19.57 -4.95 9.48
N TRP A 113 -18.35 -4.53 9.20
CA TRP A 113 -17.84 -3.24 9.66
C TRP A 113 -18.67 -2.06 9.11
N ILE A 114 -18.98 -2.05 7.81
CA ILE A 114 -19.81 -1.01 7.18
C ILE A 114 -21.20 -0.92 7.84
N SER A 115 -21.79 -2.08 8.15
CA SER A 115 -23.12 -2.13 8.79
C SER A 115 -23.08 -1.54 10.20
N GLU A 116 -22.02 -1.84 10.97
CA GLU A 116 -21.82 -1.26 12.31
C GLU A 116 -21.59 0.26 12.27
N GLN A 117 -20.99 0.78 11.20
CA GLN A 117 -20.84 2.23 11.01
C GLN A 117 -22.17 2.92 10.61
N GLY A 118 -23.24 2.17 10.37
CA GLY A 118 -24.50 2.72 9.85
C GLY A 118 -24.40 3.22 8.41
N LEU A 119 -23.46 2.68 7.62
CA LEU A 119 -23.15 3.12 6.25
C LEU A 119 -23.59 2.10 5.19
N ALA A 120 -24.59 1.27 5.50
CA ALA A 120 -25.07 0.22 4.59
C ALA A 120 -25.63 0.77 3.25
N ASP A 121 -26.17 1.99 3.27
CA ASP A 121 -26.69 2.68 2.07
C ASP A 121 -25.60 3.37 1.23
N ASN A 122 -24.33 3.31 1.67
CA ASN A 122 -23.22 3.90 0.92
C ASN A 122 -23.08 3.19 -0.46
N PRO A 123 -22.87 3.92 -1.58
CA PRO A 123 -22.72 3.31 -2.90
C PRO A 123 -21.61 2.25 -3.01
N ILE A 124 -20.53 2.39 -2.24
CA ILE A 124 -19.44 1.41 -2.17
C ILE A 124 -19.91 0.14 -1.44
N ALA A 125 -20.76 0.28 -0.42
CA ALA A 125 -21.36 -0.85 0.30
C ALA A 125 -22.28 -1.66 -0.62
N ILE A 126 -23.08 -0.97 -1.45
CA ILE A 126 -23.93 -1.60 -2.46
C ILE A 126 -23.06 -2.32 -3.50
N ALA A 127 -22.02 -1.65 -4.03
CA ALA A 127 -21.09 -2.26 -4.98
C ALA A 127 -20.33 -3.47 -4.40
N LEU A 128 -20.05 -3.45 -3.10
CA LEU A 128 -19.48 -4.60 -2.38
C LEU A 128 -20.47 -5.76 -2.32
N GLN A 129 -21.72 -5.51 -1.94
CA GLN A 129 -22.77 -6.54 -1.88
C GLN A 129 -23.06 -7.15 -3.26
N GLU A 130 -23.06 -6.36 -4.34
CA GLU A 130 -23.19 -6.90 -5.69
C GLU A 130 -21.99 -7.77 -6.12
N ARG A 131 -20.83 -7.52 -5.52
CA ARG A 131 -19.58 -8.21 -5.86
C ARG A 131 -19.45 -9.56 -5.16
N ILE A 132 -19.89 -9.68 -3.91
CA ILE A 132 -19.68 -10.87 -3.06
C ILE A 132 -20.95 -11.69 -2.85
#